data_AF-J2AT93-F1
#
_entry.id   AF-J2AT93-F1
#
_cell.length_a   1.000
_cell.length_b   1.000
_cell.length_c   1.000
_cell.angle_alpha   90.00
_cell.angle_beta   90.00
_cell.angle_gamma   90.00
#
_symmetry.space_group_name_H-M   'P 1'
#
loop_
_entity.id
_entity.type
_entity.pdbx_description
1 polymer ?
#
loop_
_entity_poly.entity_id
_entity_poly.type
_entity_poly.pdbx_seq_one_letter_code
_entity_poly.pdbx_strand_id
1 'polypeptide(L)'
;MTWTSFECHKVRKVKYNESDRSLEILYADGGSAQASGITLSRYVQLMSTRPEDRDIFFQNIIEPYIVARRKPPPSPVTILKFVAAALLLAVLLWFLF
;
A
#
# COMPACT_ATOMS: atom_id res chain seq x y z
N MET A 1 -0.46 -8.26 -18.39
CA MET A 1 -0.88 -8.35 -16.98
C MET A 1 -1.64 -7.10 -16.60
N THR A 2 -2.85 -7.25 -16.08
CA THR A 2 -3.83 -6.16 -15.86
C THR A 2 -4.11 -6.00 -14.37
N TRP A 3 -4.35 -4.77 -13.91
CA TRP A 3 -4.79 -4.53 -12.53
C TRP A 3 -6.23 -4.98 -12.33
N THR A 4 -6.47 -5.78 -11.31
CA THR A 4 -7.79 -6.27 -10.93
C THR A 4 -8.27 -5.54 -9.69
N SER A 5 -9.52 -5.07 -9.71
CA SER A 5 -10.14 -4.47 -8.52
C SER A 5 -10.26 -5.54 -7.44
N PHE A 6 -9.77 -5.22 -6.26
CA PHE A 6 -9.85 -6.09 -5.10
C PHE A 6 -10.50 -5.25 -4.02
N GLU A 7 -11.83 -5.28 -3.96
CA GLU A 7 -12.61 -4.49 -3.00
C GLU A 7 -12.46 -5.10 -1.61
N CYS A 8 -11.48 -4.62 -0.85
CA CYS A 8 -11.37 -4.87 0.59
C CYS A 8 -11.01 -3.55 1.30
N HIS A 9 -11.08 -3.50 2.62
CA HIS A 9 -10.88 -2.23 3.35
C HIS A 9 -9.45 -1.69 3.19
N LYS A 10 -8.45 -2.58 3.12
CA LYS A 10 -7.03 -2.20 3.05
C LYS A 10 -6.49 -2.10 1.62
N VAL A 11 -6.95 -2.95 0.72
CA VAL A 11 -6.41 -3.10 -0.64
C VAL A 11 -7.45 -2.61 -1.64
N ARG A 12 -6.99 -1.91 -2.67
CA ARG A 12 -7.84 -1.37 -3.73
C ARG A 12 -7.73 -2.19 -5.00
N LYS A 13 -6.50 -2.57 -5.37
CA LYS A 13 -6.20 -3.34 -6.58
C LYS A 13 -5.06 -4.30 -6.35
N VAL A 14 -5.10 -5.41 -7.07
CA VAL A 14 -4.00 -6.36 -7.13
C VAL A 14 -3.64 -6.63 -8.59
N LYS A 15 -2.39 -7.01 -8.83
CA LYS A 15 -1.90 -7.40 -10.16
C LYS A 15 -0.98 -8.59 -9.98
N TYR A 16 -1.41 -9.72 -10.49
CA TYR A 16 -0.64 -10.96 -10.41
C TYR A 16 0.30 -11.09 -11.62
N ASN A 17 1.52 -11.54 -11.36
CA ASN A 17 2.54 -11.83 -12.35
C ASN A 17 2.92 -13.32 -12.26
N GLU A 18 2.56 -14.07 -13.30
CA GLU A 18 2.83 -15.50 -13.41
C GLU A 18 4.32 -15.82 -13.63
N SER A 19 5.04 -14.96 -14.34
CA SER A 19 6.43 -15.22 -14.74
C SER A 19 7.38 -15.25 -13.54
N ASP A 20 7.15 -14.39 -12.55
CA ASP A 20 7.96 -14.28 -11.34
C ASP A 20 7.22 -14.72 -10.07
N ARG A 21 5.98 -15.20 -10.20
CA ARG A 21 5.10 -15.60 -9.09
C ARG A 21 4.95 -14.49 -8.05
N SER A 22 4.80 -13.26 -8.50
CA SER A 22 4.63 -12.10 -7.63
C SER A 22 3.23 -11.49 -7.72
N LEU A 23 2.83 -10.85 -6.64
CA LEU A 23 1.57 -10.11 -6.53
C LEU A 23 1.90 -8.66 -6.18
N GLU A 24 1.66 -7.75 -7.12
CA GLU A 24 1.67 -6.32 -6.87
C GLU A 24 0.35 -5.91 -6.23
N ILE A 25 0.41 -5.10 -5.18
CA ILE A 25 -0.72 -4.69 -4.35
C ILE A 25 -0.75 -3.16 -4.33
N LEU A 26 -1.91 -2.58 -4.59
CA LEU A 26 -2.18 -1.16 -4.41
C LEU A 26 -3.16 -1.00 -3.25
N TYR A 27 -2.71 -0.34 -2.19
CA TYR A 27 -3.50 -0.11 -0.99
C TYR A 27 -4.48 1.07 -1.15
N ALA A 28 -5.47 1.13 -0.27
CA ALA A 28 -6.44 2.22 -0.22
C ALA A 28 -5.79 3.57 0.13
N ASP A 29 -4.69 3.57 0.89
CA ASP A 29 -3.90 4.75 1.25
C ASP A 29 -2.99 5.26 0.11
N GLY A 30 -3.01 4.59 -1.05
CA GLY A 30 -2.16 4.91 -2.20
C GLY A 30 -0.75 4.32 -2.12
N GLY A 31 -0.41 3.61 -1.05
CA GLY A 31 0.82 2.82 -0.95
C GLY A 31 0.80 1.63 -1.90
N SER A 32 1.98 1.10 -2.21
CA SER A 32 2.10 -0.13 -3.00
C SER A 32 3.00 -1.14 -2.31
N ALA A 33 2.73 -2.42 -2.53
CA ALA A 33 3.58 -3.50 -2.08
C ALA A 33 3.76 -4.57 -3.15
N GLN A 34 4.79 -5.38 -2.97
CA GLN A 34 5.00 -6.59 -3.74
C GLN A 34 5.11 -7.77 -2.78
N ALA A 35 4.28 -8.78 -3.00
CA ALA A 35 4.43 -10.10 -2.40
C ALA A 35 5.09 -11.05 -3.40
N SER A 36 5.99 -11.92 -2.91
CA SER A 36 6.73 -12.88 -3.72
C SER A 36 6.38 -14.32 -3.35
N GLY A 37 6.57 -15.27 -4.27
CA GLY A 37 6.26 -16.68 -4.05
C GLY A 37 4.76 -16.99 -4.00
N ILE A 38 3.92 -16.12 -4.56
CA ILE A 38 2.48 -16.34 -4.67
C ILE A 38 2.21 -17.22 -5.88
N THR A 39 1.78 -18.45 -5.65
CA THR A 39 1.38 -19.38 -6.71
C THR A 39 0.05 -18.97 -7.35
N LEU A 40 -0.17 -19.34 -8.62
CA LEU A 40 -1.43 -19.06 -9.33
C LEU A 40 -2.65 -19.59 -8.57
N SER A 41 -2.57 -20.78 -7.97
CA SER A 41 -3.66 -21.35 -7.15
C SER A 41 -4.06 -20.46 -5.97
N ARG A 42 -3.07 -19.91 -5.24
CA ARG A 42 -3.31 -18.94 -4.16
C ARG A 42 -3.92 -17.64 -4.66
N TYR A 43 -3.47 -17.13 -5.81
CA TYR A 43 -4.08 -15.95 -6.42
C TYR A 43 -5.56 -16.21 -6.79
N VAL A 44 -5.86 -17.37 -7.38
CA VAL A 44 -7.25 -17.74 -7.71
C VAL A 44 -8.11 -17.86 -6.45
N GLN A 45 -7.59 -18.47 -5.37
CA GLN A 45 -8.27 -18.54 -4.07
C GLN A 45 -8.54 -17.15 -3.48
N LEU A 46 -7.56 -16.24 -3.57
CA LEU A 46 -7.72 -14.85 -3.12
C LEU A 46 -8.88 -14.16 -3.88
N MET A 47 -8.93 -14.33 -5.21
CA MET A 47 -9.95 -13.71 -6.05
C MET A 47 -11.34 -14.33 -5.86
N SER A 48 -11.43 -15.63 -5.55
CA SER A 48 -12.69 -16.33 -5.29
C SER A 48 -13.22 -16.19 -3.86
N THR A 49 -12.41 -15.64 -2.94
CA THR A 49 -12.81 -15.39 -1.55
C THR A 49 -13.92 -14.35 -1.51
N ARG A 50 -14.91 -14.57 -0.63
CA ARG A 50 -16.04 -13.66 -0.41
C ARG A 50 -15.55 -12.28 0.04
N PRO A 51 -16.19 -11.18 -0.40
CA PRO A 51 -15.78 -9.83 -0.03
C PRO A 51 -15.59 -9.62 1.48
N GLU A 52 -16.48 -10.18 2.30
CA GLU A 52 -16.41 -10.13 3.77
C GLU A 52 -15.15 -10.77 4.37
N ASP A 53 -14.61 -11.81 3.74
CA ASP A 53 -13.46 -12.58 4.24
C ASP A 53 -12.13 -12.16 3.60
N ARG A 54 -12.17 -11.31 2.56
CA ARG A 54 -10.99 -10.90 1.80
C ARG A 54 -9.93 -10.21 2.66
N ASP A 55 -10.37 -9.40 3.64
CA ASP A 55 -9.43 -8.73 4.55
C ASP A 55 -8.69 -9.73 5.45
N ILE A 56 -9.40 -10.73 5.98
CA ILE A 56 -8.82 -11.78 6.83
C ILE A 56 -7.89 -12.67 6.00
N PHE A 57 -8.33 -13.07 4.81
CA PHE A 57 -7.52 -13.86 3.89
C PHE A 57 -6.25 -13.11 3.49
N PHE A 58 -6.35 -11.82 3.12
CA PHE A 58 -5.20 -11.02 2.75
C PHE A 58 -4.17 -10.94 3.89
N GLN A 59 -4.62 -10.66 5.12
CA GLN A 59 -3.74 -10.55 6.30
C GLN A 59 -3.06 -11.88 6.65
N ASN A 60 -3.77 -13.00 6.52
CA ASN A 60 -3.21 -14.29 6.93
C ASN A 60 -2.41 -14.99 5.83
N ILE A 61 -2.77 -14.79 4.55
CA ILE A 61 -2.24 -15.57 3.43
C ILE A 61 -1.27 -14.76 2.55
N ILE A 62 -1.48 -13.45 2.42
CA ILE A 62 -0.69 -12.61 1.49
C ILE A 62 0.30 -11.72 2.26
N GLU A 63 -0.14 -11.07 3.34
CA GLU A 63 0.68 -10.12 4.10
C GLU A 63 2.02 -10.69 4.60
N PRO A 64 2.13 -11.97 5.03
CA PRO A 64 3.41 -12.56 5.42
C PRO A 64 4.44 -12.69 4.28
N TYR A 65 4.00 -12.64 3.03
CA TYR A 65 4.85 -12.78 1.84
C TYR A 65 5.24 -11.45 1.21
N ILE A 66 4.88 -10.33 1.84
CA ILE A 66 5.23 -9.00 1.37
C ILE A 66 6.73 -8.76 1.60
N VAL A 67 7.46 -8.63 0.50
CA VAL A 67 8.92 -8.43 0.51
C VAL A 67 9.31 -6.95 0.38
N ALA A 68 8.42 -6.12 -0.15
CA ALA A 68 8.66 -4.69 -0.29
C ALA A 68 7.37 -3.90 -0.09
N ARG A 69 7.41 -2.89 0.78
CA ARG A 69 6.38 -1.85 0.92
C ARG A 69 6.94 -0.50 0.50
N ARG A 70 6.30 0.11 -0.49
CA ARG A 70 6.53 1.51 -0.87
C ARG A 70 5.44 2.36 -0.22
N LYS A 71 5.87 3.23 0.71
CA LYS A 71 4.97 4.22 1.32
C LYS A 71 4.44 5.17 0.25
N PRO A 72 3.18 5.61 0.34
CA PRO A 72 2.69 6.65 -0.53
C PRO A 72 3.54 7.93 -0.34
N PRO A 73 3.73 8.74 -1.39
CA PRO A 73 4.36 10.04 -1.24
C PRO A 73 3.56 10.87 -0.22
N PRO A 74 4.23 11.67 0.63
CA PRO A 74 3.55 12.51 1.60
C PRO A 74 2.57 13.43 0.88
N SER A 75 1.36 13.56 1.42
CA SER A 75 0.33 14.39 0.81
C SER A 75 0.78 15.85 0.74
N PRO A 76 0.30 16.64 -0.25
CA PRO A 76 0.65 18.06 -0.38
C PRO A 76 0.37 18.86 0.91
N VAL A 77 -0.69 18.50 1.63
CA VAL A 77 -1.06 19.11 2.92
C VAL A 77 0.01 18.85 3.99
N THR A 78 0.56 17.63 4.02
CA THR A 78 1.62 17.27 4.96
C THR A 78 2.92 18.03 4.64
N ILE A 79 3.24 18.19 3.35
CA ILE A 79 4.39 19.00 2.92
C ILE A 79 4.19 20.47 3.34
N LEU A 80 3.00 21.03 3.11
CA LEU A 80 2.69 22.41 3.50
C LEU A 80 2.81 22.62 5.02
N LYS A 81 2.37 21.64 5.83
CA LYS A 81 2.55 21.68 7.29
C LYS A 81 4.02 21.71 7.70
N PHE A 82 4.88 20.92 7.05
CA PHE A 82 6.32 20.96 7.33
C PHE A 82 6.94 22.30 6.95
N VAL A 83 6.56 22.86 5.80
CA VAL A 83 7.04 24.18 5.36
C VAL A 83 6.57 25.27 6.34
N ALA A 84 5.31 25.25 6.76
CA ALA A 84 4.77 26.19 7.73
C ALA A 84 5.46 26.08 9.10
N ALA A 85 5.72 24.85 9.57
CA ALA A 85 6.44 24.61 10.82
C ALA A 85 7.89 25.12 10.74
N ALA A 86 8.58 24.89 9.61
CA ALA A 86 9.93 25.39 9.39
C ALA A 86 9.97 26.93 9.35
N LEU A 87 8.99 27.57 8.71
CA LEU A 87 8.83 29.03 8.71
C LEU A 87 8.59 29.60 10.10
N LEU A 88 7.69 28.99 10.88
CA LEU A 88 7.44 29.41 12.27
C LEU A 88 8.69 29.27 13.14
N LEU A 89 9.44 28.18 12.96
CA LEU A 89 10.69 27.96 13.68
C LEU A 89 11.75 29.01 13.32
N ALA A 90 11.86 29.35 12.03
CA ALA A 90 12.78 30.37 11.54
C ALA A 90 12.42 31.77 12.09
N VAL A 91 11.13 32.12 12.13
CA VAL A 91 10.66 33.37 12.73
C VAL A 91 10.93 33.38 14.23
N LEU A 92 10.68 32.28 14.94
CA LEU A 92 10.96 32.18 16.38
C LEU A 92 12.45 32.38 16.67
N LEU A 93 13.33 31.74 15.89
CA LEU A 93 14.77 31.88 16.01
C LEU A 93 15.25 33.31 15.69
N TRP A 94 14.60 33.99 14.73
CA TRP A 94 14.89 35.39 14.41
C TRP A 94 14.52 36.35 15.55
N PHE A 95 13.46 36.09 16.30
CA PHE A 95 13.09 36.91 17.46
C PHE A 95 13.95 36.66 18.71
N LEU A 96 14.71 35.55 18.74
CA LEU A 96 15.60 35.19 19.84
C LEU A 96 17.03 35.74 19.70
N PHE A 97 17.38 36.26 18.52
CA PHE A 97 18.67 36.90 18.21
C PHE A 97 18.49 38.41 17.97
#